data_AF-A0A4Q8Y4Y3-F1
#
_entry.id   AF-A0A4Q8Y4Y3-F1
#
_cell.length_a   1.000
_cell.length_b   1.000
_cell.length_c   1.000
_cell.angle_alpha   90.00
_cell.angle_beta   90.00
_cell.angle_gamma   90.00
#
_symmetry.space_group_name_H-M   'P 1'
#
loop_
_entity.id
_entity.type
_entity.pdbx_description
1 polymer ?
#
loop_
_entity_poly.entity_id
_entity_poly.type
_entity_poly.pdbx_seq_one_letter_code
_entity_poly.pdbx_strand_id
1 'polypeptide(L)'
;MSDAISASPTPASNSTQVNSPARVLIASLVGTTIEFFDFYVYATAAVLVFPHLFFPASDSNAATLQSLVTFSIAFFARPIGAVIFGHFGDRIGRKATLVAALMTMGLSTVLIGMLPGYDAIGIAAPLLLALCRFGQGLGLGGEWGGAVLLATENAPPGKRSWYAMFPQLGAPIGFILSSGFFLILAETMSNEDFLDYGWRIPFIASLALVAVGLYVRLKIAETPEFRKAVEKHERVAVPIEVVFRNHLRSLILGTFIAVATFVLFYLMTVFTLSWGTTPMEKGGLGYTREQFLVVQLVGVVFFGLTIPLSGWLSDLYSRRIILTLTTIAIAIFGFFYATLLTSGLTGAFLCSIIGLALMGFTYGPIGAALAAPFPTTVRYTGASMTFNLGGIFGASLAPYIATWLATHYSLDYVGYYLAASAVISLVCIRLSGREEV
;
A
#
# COMPACT_ATOMS: atom_id res chain seq x y z
N MET A 1 9.34 -69.56 29.55
CA MET A 1 8.99 -69.64 28.11
C MET A 1 7.50 -69.30 28.00
N SER A 2 7.00 -68.27 27.34
CA SER A 2 7.59 -67.20 26.53
C SER A 2 6.52 -66.09 26.45
N ASP A 3 6.92 -64.86 26.73
CA ASP A 3 6.49 -63.58 26.16
C ASP A 3 5.02 -63.37 25.75
N ALA A 4 4.26 -62.70 26.63
CA ALA A 4 3.13 -61.86 26.23
C ALA A 4 3.60 -60.40 26.23
N ILE A 5 4.05 -59.91 25.07
CA ILE A 5 4.45 -58.51 24.88
C ILE A 5 3.19 -57.65 24.93
N SER A 6 3.04 -56.91 26.03
CA SER A 6 2.10 -55.80 26.16
C SER A 6 2.52 -54.71 25.18
N ALA A 7 1.75 -54.53 24.11
CA ALA A 7 1.91 -53.40 23.20
C ALA A 7 1.53 -52.11 23.93
N SER A 8 2.52 -51.27 24.19
CA SER A 8 2.32 -49.91 24.69
C SER A 8 1.56 -49.10 23.64
N PRO A 9 0.59 -48.25 24.01
CA PRO A 9 -0.07 -47.38 23.04
C PRO A 9 0.94 -46.39 22.49
N THR A 10 1.11 -46.39 21.16
CA THR A 10 1.84 -45.37 20.41
C THR A 10 1.35 -43.98 20.83
N PRO A 11 2.25 -43.03 21.16
CA PRO A 11 1.84 -41.67 21.43
C PRO A 11 1.19 -41.11 20.16
N ALA A 12 -0.04 -40.61 20.32
CA ALA A 12 -0.78 -39.94 19.26
C ALA A 12 0.12 -38.91 18.56
N SER A 13 0.18 -38.99 17.23
CA SER A 13 0.86 -38.01 16.39
C SER A 13 0.46 -36.60 16.84
N ASN A 14 1.43 -35.79 17.27
CA ASN A 14 1.24 -34.35 17.45
C ASN A 14 0.53 -33.83 16.20
N SER A 15 -0.74 -33.45 16.34
CA SER A 15 -1.50 -32.83 15.27
C SER A 15 -0.73 -31.57 14.86
N THR A 16 -0.07 -31.63 13.71
CA THR A 16 0.57 -30.46 13.11
C THR A 16 -0.49 -29.37 13.04
N GLN A 17 -0.30 -28.30 13.82
CA GLN A 17 -1.26 -27.22 13.96
C GLN A 17 -1.29 -26.42 12.63
N VAL A 18 -2.09 -26.89 11.67
CA VAL A 18 -2.28 -26.21 10.38
C VAL A 18 -3.26 -25.06 10.60
N ASN A 19 -2.84 -23.83 10.31
CA ASN A 19 -3.72 -22.67 10.40
C ASN A 19 -4.91 -22.84 9.44
N SER A 20 -6.13 -22.51 9.89
CA SER A 20 -7.28 -22.54 8.99
C SER A 20 -7.15 -21.46 7.91
N PRO A 21 -7.54 -21.70 6.65
CA PRO A 21 -7.44 -20.71 5.57
C PRO A 21 -8.13 -19.39 5.93
N ALA A 22 -9.29 -19.44 6.59
CA ALA A 22 -10.00 -18.24 7.05
C ALA A 22 -9.18 -17.42 8.06
N ARG A 23 -8.52 -18.07 9.02
CA ARG A 23 -7.68 -17.38 10.01
C ARG A 23 -6.46 -16.72 9.36
N VAL A 24 -5.90 -17.39 8.35
CA VAL A 24 -4.79 -16.86 7.55
C VAL A 24 -5.21 -15.62 6.77
N LEU A 25 -6.33 -15.67 6.06
CA LEU A 25 -6.85 -14.54 5.27
C LEU A 25 -7.21 -13.33 6.14
N ILE A 26 -7.87 -13.56 7.27
CA ILE A 26 -8.21 -12.49 8.22
C ILE A 26 -6.94 -11.87 8.80
N ALA A 27 -5.94 -12.67 9.16
CA ALA A 27 -4.68 -12.16 9.67
C ALA A 27 -3.95 -11.28 8.64
N SER A 28 -3.90 -11.72 7.37
CA SER A 28 -3.34 -10.92 6.27
C SER A 28 -4.09 -9.60 6.11
N LEU A 29 -5.43 -9.64 6.11
CA LEU A 29 -6.28 -8.45 5.99
C LEU A 29 -6.07 -7.45 7.13
N VAL A 30 -5.99 -7.94 8.38
CA VAL A 30 -5.77 -7.07 9.55
C VAL A 30 -4.38 -6.43 9.48
N GLY A 31 -3.35 -7.22 9.14
CA GLY A 31 -1.99 -6.70 8.96
C GLY A 31 -1.93 -5.58 7.93
N THR A 32 -2.47 -5.82 6.74
CA THR A 32 -2.48 -4.79 5.69
C THR A 32 -3.36 -3.60 6.04
N THR A 33 -4.46 -3.78 6.77
CA THR A 33 -5.30 -2.67 7.25
C THR A 33 -4.51 -1.71 8.15
N ILE A 34 -3.74 -2.24 9.10
CA ILE A 34 -2.91 -1.45 10.01
C ILE A 34 -1.83 -0.72 9.22
N GLU A 35 -1.18 -1.42 8.28
CA GLU A 35 -0.15 -0.83 7.43
C GLU A 35 -0.69 0.36 6.62
N PHE A 36 -1.85 0.16 5.99
CA PHE A 36 -2.48 1.19 5.19
C PHE A 36 -3.02 2.34 6.05
N PHE A 37 -3.56 2.07 7.24
CA PHE A 37 -3.96 3.12 8.18
C PHE A 37 -2.80 4.07 8.48
N ASP A 38 -1.66 3.56 8.95
CA ASP A 38 -0.47 4.37 9.27
C ASP A 38 0.02 5.16 8.06
N PHE A 39 -0.01 4.51 6.90
CA PHE A 39 0.42 5.12 5.66
C PHE A 39 -0.50 6.27 5.24
N TYR A 40 -1.81 6.13 5.37
CA TYR A 40 -2.77 7.19 5.06
C TYR A 40 -2.81 8.30 6.10
N VAL A 41 -2.62 7.98 7.37
CA VAL A 41 -2.53 9.01 8.41
C VAL A 41 -1.39 9.96 8.09
N TYR A 42 -0.24 9.42 7.68
CA TYR A 42 0.86 10.23 7.16
C TYR A 42 0.46 10.97 5.88
N ALA A 43 -0.14 10.30 4.89
CA ALA A 43 -0.49 10.91 3.60
C ALA A 43 -1.41 12.15 3.77
N THR A 44 -2.44 12.01 4.60
CA THR A 44 -3.40 13.08 4.90
C THR A 44 -2.72 14.22 5.65
N ALA A 45 -1.90 13.93 6.66
CA ALA A 45 -1.16 14.96 7.39
C ALA A 45 -0.10 15.66 6.51
N ALA A 46 0.54 14.94 5.58
CA ALA A 46 1.49 15.50 4.63
C ALA A 46 0.84 16.51 3.68
N VAL A 47 -0.47 16.41 3.47
CA VAL A 47 -1.23 17.38 2.67
C VAL A 47 -1.80 18.50 3.53
N LEU A 48 -2.41 18.16 4.68
CA LEU A 48 -3.24 19.10 5.45
C LEU A 48 -2.48 19.84 6.57
N VAL A 49 -1.33 19.34 7.01
CA VAL A 49 -0.67 19.78 8.25
C VAL A 49 0.80 20.08 8.05
N PHE A 50 1.57 19.14 7.53
CA PHE A 50 3.03 19.24 7.49
C PHE A 50 3.57 20.45 6.72
N PRO A 51 2.96 20.90 5.60
CA PRO A 51 3.39 22.12 4.91
C PRO A 51 3.40 23.35 5.82
N HIS A 52 2.53 23.40 6.84
CA HIS A 52 2.42 24.52 7.78
C HIS A 52 3.30 24.35 9.02
N LEU A 53 3.57 23.10 9.43
CA LEU A 53 4.18 22.82 10.72
C LEU A 53 5.68 22.47 10.65
N PHE A 54 6.13 21.83 9.57
CA PHE A 54 7.49 21.28 9.46
C PHE A 54 8.36 22.01 8.44
N PHE A 55 7.77 22.86 7.59
CA PHE A 55 8.49 23.52 6.50
C PHE A 55 8.33 25.05 6.61
N PRO A 56 9.41 25.83 6.36
CA PRO A 56 9.39 27.28 6.54
C PRO A 56 8.47 27.99 5.54
N ALA A 57 7.80 29.05 6.03
CA ALA A 57 6.66 29.73 5.38
C ALA A 57 6.99 30.64 4.18
N SER A 58 8.12 30.47 3.48
CA SER A 58 8.51 31.41 2.41
C SER A 58 7.63 31.31 1.15
N ASP A 59 7.08 30.12 0.85
CA ASP A 59 6.12 29.89 -0.25
C ASP A 59 5.25 28.65 0.06
N SER A 60 3.93 28.82 0.02
CA SER A 60 2.94 27.76 0.30
C SER A 60 3.06 26.58 -0.68
N ASN A 61 3.42 26.82 -1.94
CA ASN A 61 3.58 25.76 -2.93
C ASN A 61 4.88 24.98 -2.67
N ALA A 62 5.96 25.69 -2.35
CA ALA A 62 7.23 25.08 -2.00
C ALA A 62 7.11 24.17 -0.76
N ALA A 63 6.38 24.61 0.27
CA ALA A 63 6.16 23.81 1.48
C ALA A 63 5.36 22.51 1.18
N THR A 64 4.34 22.59 0.33
CA THR A 64 3.59 21.40 -0.11
C THR A 64 4.48 20.43 -0.89
N LEU A 65 5.28 20.94 -1.84
CA LEU A 65 6.20 20.09 -2.60
C LEU A 65 7.27 19.45 -1.69
N GLN A 66 7.81 20.17 -0.71
CA GLN A 66 8.76 19.63 0.28
C GLN A 66 8.12 18.54 1.15
N SER A 67 6.87 18.75 1.58
CA SER A 67 6.12 17.71 2.30
C SER A 67 5.91 16.46 1.44
N LEU A 68 5.54 16.63 0.17
CA LEU A 68 5.41 15.51 -0.78
C LEU A 68 6.76 14.80 -1.05
N VAL A 69 7.89 15.50 -1.02
CA VAL A 69 9.21 14.86 -1.10
C VAL A 69 9.46 13.97 0.12
N THR A 70 9.12 14.43 1.34
CA THR A 70 9.25 13.57 2.52
C THR A 70 8.33 12.35 2.43
N PHE A 71 7.13 12.50 1.87
CA PHE A 71 6.23 11.38 1.59
C PHE A 71 6.88 10.31 0.69
N SER A 72 7.65 10.71 -0.33
CA SER A 72 8.35 9.82 -1.25
C SER A 72 9.41 8.95 -0.57
N ILE A 73 10.05 9.42 0.52
CA ILE A 73 11.13 8.71 1.22
C ILE A 73 10.75 7.28 1.59
N ALA A 74 9.50 7.06 2.02
CA ALA A 74 9.04 5.72 2.39
C ALA A 74 9.12 4.72 1.24
N PHE A 75 8.89 5.14 -0.01
CA PHE A 75 8.94 4.22 -1.16
C PHE A 75 10.36 3.81 -1.50
N PHE A 76 11.33 4.70 -1.36
CA PHE A 76 12.74 4.37 -1.54
C PHE A 76 13.29 3.51 -0.40
N ALA A 77 12.75 3.67 0.82
CA ALA A 77 13.09 2.84 1.96
C ALA A 77 12.55 1.40 1.84
N ARG A 78 11.41 1.17 1.17
CA ARG A 78 10.78 -0.15 1.06
C ARG A 78 11.68 -1.24 0.46
N PRO A 79 12.34 -1.06 -0.70
CA PRO A 79 13.29 -2.06 -1.21
C PRO A 79 14.41 -2.38 -0.22
N ILE A 80 14.91 -1.38 0.49
CA ILE A 80 15.96 -1.54 1.51
C ILE A 80 15.42 -2.39 2.67
N GLY A 81 14.23 -2.07 3.15
CA GLY A 81 13.53 -2.85 4.17
C GLY A 81 13.29 -4.30 3.75
N ALA A 82 12.87 -4.52 2.50
CA ALA A 82 12.67 -5.85 1.94
C ALA A 82 13.96 -6.69 1.95
N VAL A 83 15.10 -6.07 1.64
CA VAL A 83 16.42 -6.72 1.69
C VAL A 83 16.82 -7.03 3.13
N ILE A 84 16.72 -6.05 4.03
CA ILE A 84 17.11 -6.19 5.45
C ILE A 84 16.25 -7.25 6.15
N PHE A 85 14.93 -7.05 6.15
CA PHE A 85 14.01 -7.96 6.81
C PHE A 85 13.95 -9.31 6.09
N GLY A 86 14.05 -9.37 4.76
CA GLY A 86 14.17 -10.65 4.04
C GLY A 86 15.38 -11.46 4.51
N HIS A 87 16.56 -10.83 4.59
CA HIS A 87 17.79 -11.49 5.05
C HIS A 87 17.69 -12.02 6.48
N PHE A 88 17.15 -11.23 7.42
CA PHE A 88 16.96 -11.67 8.80
C PHE A 88 15.83 -12.70 8.94
N GLY A 89 14.80 -12.63 8.10
CA GLY A 89 13.72 -13.61 8.04
C GLY A 89 14.22 -15.01 7.72
N ASP A 90 15.17 -15.12 6.80
CA ASP A 90 15.76 -16.39 6.38
C ASP A 90 16.81 -16.94 7.37
N ARG A 91 17.40 -16.08 8.22
CA ARG A 91 18.45 -16.48 9.19
C ARG A 91 17.94 -16.68 10.62
N ILE A 92 17.13 -15.75 11.11
CA ILE A 92 16.67 -15.67 12.51
C ILE A 92 15.24 -16.22 12.66
N GLY A 93 14.44 -16.14 11.58
CA GLY A 93 13.08 -16.67 11.53
C GLY A 93 12.07 -15.62 11.07
N ARG A 94 11.06 -16.07 10.31
CA ARG A 94 10.06 -15.19 9.69
C ARG A 94 9.20 -14.48 10.73
N LYS A 95 8.82 -15.17 11.80
CA LYS A 95 8.01 -14.58 12.88
C LYS A 95 8.69 -13.40 13.58
N ALA A 96 9.95 -13.57 13.99
CA ALA A 96 10.69 -12.51 14.70
C ALA A 96 10.90 -11.28 13.81
N THR A 97 11.16 -11.52 12.52
CA THR A 97 11.37 -10.47 11.53
C THR A 97 10.09 -9.68 11.25
N LEU A 98 8.94 -10.35 11.08
CA LEU A 98 7.64 -9.71 10.91
C LEU A 98 7.26 -8.86 12.14
N VAL A 99 7.63 -9.29 13.34
CA VAL A 99 7.44 -8.47 14.55
C VAL A 99 8.34 -7.24 14.52
N ALA A 100 9.62 -7.39 14.17
CA ALA A 100 10.55 -6.26 14.08
C ALA A 100 10.11 -5.23 13.02
N ALA A 101 9.64 -5.69 11.86
CA ALA A 101 9.12 -4.83 10.80
C ALA A 101 7.88 -4.04 11.25
N LEU A 102 6.88 -4.71 11.86
CA LEU A 102 5.70 -4.07 12.42
C LEU A 102 6.06 -3.04 13.51
N MET A 103 6.96 -3.39 14.42
CA MET A 103 7.39 -2.49 15.49
C MET A 103 8.16 -1.28 14.95
N THR A 104 9.02 -1.47 13.94
CA THR A 104 9.76 -0.38 13.28
C THR A 104 8.79 0.62 12.66
N MET A 105 7.79 0.12 11.92
CA MET A 105 6.79 0.96 11.29
C MET A 105 5.90 1.67 12.32
N GLY A 106 5.29 0.91 13.24
CA GLY A 106 4.36 1.43 14.22
C GLY A 106 4.98 2.44 15.18
N LEU A 107 6.19 2.18 15.67
CA LEU A 107 6.90 3.13 16.52
C LEU A 107 7.25 4.41 15.76
N SER A 108 7.66 4.29 14.49
CA SER A 108 7.90 5.46 13.65
C SER A 108 6.63 6.30 13.48
N THR A 109 5.45 5.67 13.30
CA THR A 109 4.16 6.37 13.23
C THR A 109 3.86 7.15 14.52
N VAL A 110 4.00 6.50 15.68
CA VAL A 110 3.75 7.16 16.97
C VAL A 110 4.73 8.31 17.21
N LEU A 111 6.01 8.13 16.90
CA LEU A 111 7.03 9.18 17.06
C LEU A 111 6.71 10.41 16.22
N ILE A 112 6.17 10.25 15.00
CA ILE A 112 5.74 11.40 14.16
C ILE A 112 4.67 12.23 14.89
N GLY A 113 3.70 11.58 15.53
CA GLY A 113 2.68 12.26 16.34
C GLY A 113 3.26 13.03 17.54
N MET A 114 4.48 12.72 17.96
CA MET A 114 5.17 13.37 19.08
C MET A 114 6.19 14.43 18.64
N LEU A 115 6.45 14.61 17.35
CA LEU A 115 7.48 15.54 16.87
C LEU A 115 7.08 17.01 17.09
N PRO A 116 7.98 17.85 17.62
CA PRO A 116 7.75 19.30 17.65
C PRO A 116 7.90 19.91 16.24
N GLY A 117 7.23 21.04 16.02
CA GLY A 117 7.24 21.74 14.73
C GLY A 117 8.53 22.55 14.48
N TYR A 118 8.61 23.15 13.29
CA TYR A 118 9.75 23.95 12.85
C TYR A 118 10.02 25.15 13.76
N ASP A 119 8.98 25.79 14.30
CA ASP A 119 9.14 26.95 15.20
C ASP A 119 9.85 26.59 16.51
N ALA A 120 9.78 25.31 16.94
CA ALA A 120 10.39 24.85 18.18
C ALA A 120 11.83 24.34 18.02
N ILE A 121 12.13 23.61 16.92
CA ILE A 121 13.43 22.94 16.74
C ILE A 121 14.09 23.20 15.37
N GLY A 122 13.54 24.10 14.56
CA GLY A 122 14.06 24.50 13.26
C GLY A 122 14.15 23.33 12.27
N ILE A 123 15.25 23.32 11.48
CA ILE A 123 15.53 22.31 10.45
C ILE A 123 15.53 20.86 10.97
N ALA A 124 15.71 20.65 12.28
CA ALA A 124 15.64 19.32 12.86
C ALA A 124 14.23 18.70 12.74
N ALA A 125 13.16 19.50 12.71
CA ALA A 125 11.79 19.02 12.60
C ALA A 125 11.55 18.22 11.29
N PRO A 126 11.79 18.78 10.08
CA PRO A 126 11.62 18.03 8.83
C PRO A 126 12.63 16.88 8.68
N LEU A 127 13.83 16.97 9.27
CA LEU A 127 14.82 15.88 9.24
C LEU A 127 14.38 14.67 10.09
N LEU A 128 13.85 14.91 11.29
CA LEU A 128 13.29 13.86 12.14
C LEU A 128 12.03 13.25 11.53
N LEU A 129 11.19 14.09 10.90
CA LEU A 129 10.03 13.61 10.13
C LEU A 129 10.47 12.67 8.99
N ALA A 130 11.49 13.07 8.23
CA ALA A 130 12.08 12.26 7.17
C ALA A 130 12.69 10.94 7.70
N LEU A 131 13.36 10.97 8.85
CA LEU A 131 13.91 9.78 9.50
C LEU A 131 12.81 8.80 9.93
N CYS A 132 11.76 9.30 10.57
CA CYS A 132 10.61 8.46 10.93
C CYS A 132 9.93 7.91 9.69
N ARG A 133 9.79 8.71 8.63
CA ARG A 133 9.21 8.28 7.36
C ARG A 133 10.04 7.20 6.66
N PHE A 134 11.36 7.30 6.74
CA PHE A 134 12.27 6.24 6.31
C PHE A 134 12.05 4.95 7.12
N GLY A 135 11.92 5.04 8.45
CA GLY A 135 11.58 3.92 9.33
C GLY A 135 10.25 3.24 8.96
N GLN A 136 9.19 4.02 8.70
CA GLN A 136 7.91 3.50 8.22
C GLN A 136 8.08 2.73 6.90
N GLY A 137 8.82 3.30 5.94
CA GLY A 137 9.06 2.66 4.65
C GLY A 137 9.88 1.39 4.75
N LEU A 138 10.90 1.35 5.63
CA LEU A 138 11.66 0.14 5.92
C LEU A 138 10.75 -0.99 6.43
N GLY A 139 9.92 -0.72 7.44
CA GLY A 139 9.02 -1.73 8.00
C GLY A 139 8.04 -2.31 6.98
N LEU A 140 7.55 -1.48 6.05
CA LEU A 140 6.60 -1.88 5.00
C LEU A 140 7.21 -2.77 3.89
N GLY A 141 8.53 -2.76 3.71
CA GLY A 141 9.19 -3.28 2.50
C GLY A 141 8.90 -4.74 2.15
N GLY A 142 8.72 -5.61 3.15
CA GLY A 142 8.51 -7.05 2.97
C GLY A 142 7.11 -7.57 3.28
N GLU A 143 6.23 -6.73 3.83
CA GLU A 143 4.96 -7.19 4.43
C GLU A 143 3.93 -7.60 3.37
N TRP A 144 3.73 -6.73 2.37
CA TRP A 144 2.69 -6.92 1.36
C TRP A 144 2.85 -8.22 0.56
N GLY A 145 4.06 -8.52 0.05
CA GLY A 145 4.28 -9.72 -0.74
C GLY A 145 4.13 -11.01 0.07
N GLY A 146 4.40 -10.96 1.38
CA GLY A 146 4.14 -12.05 2.30
C GLY A 146 2.66 -12.32 2.49
N ALA A 147 1.87 -11.26 2.70
CA ALA A 147 0.43 -11.36 2.86
C ALA A 147 -0.26 -11.91 1.59
N VAL A 148 0.16 -11.46 0.41
CA VAL A 148 -0.35 -11.93 -0.89
C VAL A 148 0.00 -13.40 -1.13
N LEU A 149 1.23 -13.81 -0.89
CA LEU A 149 1.62 -15.20 -1.08
C LEU A 149 0.94 -16.13 -0.11
N LEU A 150 0.90 -15.75 1.17
CA LEU A 150 0.21 -16.50 2.19
C LEU A 150 -1.28 -16.72 1.81
N ALA A 151 -1.94 -15.73 1.21
CA ALA A 151 -3.29 -15.89 0.71
C ALA A 151 -3.35 -16.81 -0.54
N THR A 152 -2.53 -16.56 -1.55
CA THR A 152 -2.58 -17.29 -2.84
C THR A 152 -2.12 -18.75 -2.77
N GLU A 153 -1.18 -19.08 -1.89
CA GLU A 153 -0.67 -20.44 -1.68
C GLU A 153 -1.66 -21.31 -0.91
N ASN A 154 -2.50 -20.70 -0.06
CA ASN A 154 -3.60 -21.37 0.64
C ASN A 154 -4.89 -21.44 -0.21
N ALA A 155 -4.86 -20.95 -1.46
CA ALA A 155 -6.04 -20.89 -2.32
C ALA A 155 -6.30 -22.25 -3.00
N PRO A 156 -7.58 -22.70 -3.06
CA PRO A 156 -7.93 -23.86 -3.86
C PRO A 156 -7.73 -23.57 -5.37
N PRO A 157 -7.65 -24.62 -6.21
CA PRO A 157 -7.51 -24.48 -7.65
C PRO A 157 -8.57 -23.53 -8.23
N GLY A 158 -8.13 -22.61 -9.09
CA GLY A 158 -9.01 -21.64 -9.76
C GLY A 158 -9.52 -20.49 -8.88
N LYS A 159 -9.10 -20.35 -7.61
CA LYS A 159 -9.52 -19.25 -6.72
C LYS A 159 -8.38 -18.35 -6.25
N ARG A 160 -7.25 -18.34 -6.97
CA ARG A 160 -6.05 -17.63 -6.53
C ARG A 160 -6.26 -16.12 -6.48
N SER A 161 -6.99 -15.54 -7.43
CA SER A 161 -7.22 -14.08 -7.48
C SER A 161 -8.24 -13.67 -6.41
N TRP A 162 -9.25 -14.50 -6.15
CA TRP A 162 -10.19 -14.34 -5.03
C TRP A 162 -9.51 -14.42 -3.66
N TYR A 163 -8.44 -15.19 -3.51
CA TYR A 163 -7.69 -15.22 -2.25
C TYR A 163 -6.71 -14.02 -2.17
N ALA A 164 -6.06 -13.68 -3.29
CA ALA A 164 -5.14 -12.53 -3.36
C ALA A 164 -5.79 -11.18 -3.03
N MET A 165 -7.11 -11.04 -3.21
CA MET A 165 -7.83 -9.80 -2.92
C MET A 165 -7.99 -9.51 -1.42
N PHE A 166 -7.90 -10.51 -0.54
CA PHE A 166 -8.04 -10.31 0.90
C PHE A 166 -7.00 -9.35 1.49
N PRO A 167 -5.69 -9.51 1.27
CA PRO A 167 -4.72 -8.51 1.71
C PRO A 167 -4.95 -7.14 1.04
N GLN A 168 -5.51 -7.11 -0.19
CA GLN A 168 -5.81 -5.86 -0.89
C GLN A 168 -6.97 -5.07 -0.26
N LEU A 169 -7.96 -5.76 0.32
CA LEU A 169 -9.06 -5.12 1.06
C LEU A 169 -8.58 -4.33 2.29
N GLY A 170 -7.37 -4.57 2.78
CA GLY A 170 -6.81 -3.75 3.86
C GLY A 170 -6.57 -2.31 3.45
N ALA A 171 -6.32 -2.04 2.17
CA ALA A 171 -6.13 -0.68 1.67
C ALA A 171 -7.38 0.20 1.84
N PRO A 172 -8.58 -0.15 1.34
CA PRO A 172 -9.77 0.67 1.56
C PRO A 172 -10.18 0.74 3.03
N ILE A 173 -10.03 -0.34 3.82
CA ILE A 173 -10.38 -0.30 5.25
C ILE A 173 -9.45 0.64 6.01
N GLY A 174 -8.13 0.55 5.79
CA GLY A 174 -7.16 1.46 6.39
C GLY A 174 -7.42 2.92 6.01
N PHE A 175 -7.86 3.15 4.76
CA PHE A 175 -8.24 4.48 4.29
C PHE A 175 -9.48 5.02 5.02
N ILE A 176 -10.52 4.20 5.17
CA ILE A 176 -11.74 4.56 5.90
C ILE A 176 -11.41 4.90 7.35
N LEU A 177 -10.59 4.08 8.02
CA LEU A 177 -10.18 4.33 9.39
C LEU A 177 -9.38 5.63 9.52
N SER A 178 -8.40 5.85 8.64
CA SER A 178 -7.56 7.05 8.66
C SER A 178 -8.35 8.32 8.33
N SER A 179 -9.04 8.34 7.19
CA SER A 179 -9.81 9.50 6.75
C SER A 179 -11.02 9.76 7.65
N GLY A 180 -11.63 8.71 8.21
CA GLY A 180 -12.67 8.82 9.22
C GLY A 180 -12.18 9.49 10.50
N PHE A 181 -10.98 9.14 10.98
CA PHE A 181 -10.35 9.84 12.10
C PHE A 181 -10.17 11.34 11.80
N PHE A 182 -9.59 11.67 10.64
CA PHE A 182 -9.41 13.07 10.25
C PHE A 182 -10.73 13.82 10.05
N LEU A 183 -11.76 13.18 9.52
CA LEU A 183 -13.09 13.78 9.36
C LEU A 183 -13.73 14.08 10.72
N ILE A 184 -13.71 13.12 11.64
CA ILE A 184 -14.24 13.32 13.00
C ILE A 184 -13.53 14.48 13.68
N LEU A 185 -12.20 14.54 13.58
CA LEU A 185 -11.43 15.64 14.16
C LEU A 185 -11.74 16.98 13.48
N ALA A 186 -11.92 16.99 12.15
CA ALA A 186 -12.28 18.20 11.43
C ALA A 186 -13.67 18.73 11.80
N GLU A 187 -14.65 17.85 12.06
CA GLU A 187 -16.01 18.24 12.46
C GLU A 187 -16.13 18.64 13.94
N THR A 188 -15.26 18.11 14.81
CA THR A 188 -15.36 18.29 16.27
C THR A 188 -14.39 19.31 16.84
N MET A 189 -13.40 19.77 16.07
CA MET A 189 -12.35 20.69 16.53
C MET A 189 -12.32 21.97 15.71
N SER A 190 -11.85 23.06 16.33
CA SER A 190 -11.51 24.28 15.59
C SER A 190 -10.28 24.05 14.70
N ASN A 191 -10.10 24.88 13.67
CA ASN A 191 -8.91 24.80 12.81
C ASN A 191 -7.60 25.02 13.60
N GLU A 192 -7.65 25.86 14.63
CA GLU A 192 -6.51 26.16 15.51
C GLU A 192 -6.12 24.92 16.34
N ASP A 193 -7.09 24.32 17.05
CA ASP A 193 -6.86 23.12 17.85
C ASP A 193 -6.41 21.93 16.99
N PHE A 194 -6.97 21.81 15.78
CA PHE A 194 -6.61 20.76 14.84
C PHE A 194 -5.13 20.85 14.43
N LEU A 195 -4.65 22.06 14.12
CA LEU A 195 -3.26 22.30 13.71
C LEU A 195 -2.29 22.24 14.89
N ASP A 196 -2.73 22.61 16.10
CA ASP A 196 -1.89 22.56 17.30
C ASP A 196 -1.63 21.11 17.75
N TYR A 197 -2.69 20.36 18.04
CA TYR A 197 -2.57 19.00 18.59
C TYR A 197 -3.49 17.95 17.95
N GLY A 198 -4.62 18.35 17.35
CA GLY A 198 -5.61 17.39 16.85
C GLY A 198 -5.05 16.39 15.84
N TRP A 199 -4.23 16.86 14.89
CA TRP A 199 -3.60 16.01 13.89
C TRP A 199 -2.70 14.91 14.45
N ARG A 200 -2.22 15.03 15.70
CA ARG A 200 -1.34 14.05 16.37
C ARG A 200 -2.11 12.82 16.83
N ILE A 201 -3.41 12.95 17.09
CA ILE A 201 -4.26 11.91 17.67
C ILE A 201 -4.25 10.62 16.83
N PRO A 202 -4.45 10.64 15.49
CA PRO A 202 -4.45 9.42 14.69
C PRO A 202 -3.09 8.70 14.67
N PHE A 203 -1.98 9.45 14.73
CA PHE A 203 -0.63 8.87 14.80
C PHE A 203 -0.38 8.14 16.11
N ILE A 204 -0.83 8.71 17.24
CA ILE A 204 -0.69 8.08 18.56
C ILE A 204 -1.67 6.90 18.70
N ALA A 205 -2.89 7.04 18.17
CA ALA A 205 -3.90 5.98 18.15
C ALA A 205 -3.43 4.73 17.37
N SER A 206 -2.50 4.89 16.42
CA SER A 206 -1.82 3.76 15.76
C SER A 206 -1.22 2.76 16.77
N LEU A 207 -0.79 3.20 17.96
CA LEU A 207 -0.27 2.29 18.99
C LEU A 207 -1.24 1.15 19.32
N ALA A 208 -2.54 1.43 19.38
CA ALA A 208 -3.56 0.42 19.61
C ALA A 208 -3.66 -0.58 18.45
N LEU A 209 -3.59 -0.08 17.21
CA LEU A 209 -3.61 -0.90 16.00
C LEU A 209 -2.36 -1.77 15.89
N VAL A 210 -1.19 -1.22 16.19
CA VAL A 210 0.09 -1.94 16.26
C VAL A 210 0.04 -3.03 17.32
N ALA A 211 -0.54 -2.76 18.50
CA ALA A 211 -0.72 -3.78 19.54
C ALA A 211 -1.64 -4.93 19.07
N VAL A 212 -2.73 -4.63 18.35
CA VAL A 212 -3.60 -5.64 17.74
C VAL A 212 -2.83 -6.44 16.67
N GLY A 213 -2.09 -5.76 15.79
CA GLY A 213 -1.26 -6.40 14.78
C GLY A 213 -0.21 -7.33 15.39
N LEU A 214 0.44 -6.88 16.46
CA LEU A 214 1.44 -7.66 17.20
C LEU A 214 0.79 -8.91 17.81
N TYR A 215 -0.35 -8.76 18.46
CA TYR A 215 -1.10 -9.89 19.02
C TYR A 215 -1.49 -10.92 17.94
N VAL A 216 -2.01 -10.47 16.79
CA VAL A 216 -2.36 -11.33 15.66
C VAL A 216 -1.13 -12.06 15.14
N ARG A 217 -0.03 -11.35 14.89
CA ARG A 217 1.24 -11.94 14.38
C ARG A 217 1.85 -12.93 15.37
N LEU A 218 1.79 -12.66 16.67
CA LEU A 218 2.29 -13.57 17.70
C LEU A 218 1.50 -14.89 17.76
N LYS A 219 0.23 -14.87 17.33
CA LYS A 219 -0.68 -16.03 17.32
C LYS A 219 -0.70 -16.83 16.01
N ILE A 220 0.03 -16.42 14.98
CA ILE A 220 0.18 -17.19 13.75
C ILE A 220 1.34 -18.18 13.93
N ALA A 221 1.06 -19.47 13.75
CA ALA A 221 2.11 -20.49 13.69
C ALA A 221 2.87 -20.38 12.36
N GLU A 222 4.18 -20.62 12.36
CA GLU A 222 4.96 -20.64 11.11
C GLU A 222 4.41 -21.67 10.11
N THR A 223 4.57 -21.40 8.81
CA THR A 223 4.06 -22.28 7.77
C THR A 223 4.79 -23.63 7.78
N PRO A 224 4.09 -24.77 7.59
CA PRO A 224 4.71 -26.09 7.56
C PRO A 224 5.79 -26.24 6.49
N GLU A 225 5.67 -25.50 5.39
CA GLU A 225 6.64 -25.50 4.28
C GLU A 225 7.94 -24.80 4.65
N PHE A 226 7.89 -23.72 5.44
CA PHE A 226 9.09 -23.06 5.94
C PHE A 226 9.85 -23.96 6.93
N ARG A 227 9.13 -24.66 7.82
CA ARG A 227 9.73 -25.65 8.72
C ARG A 227 10.43 -26.77 7.94
N LYS A 228 9.78 -27.32 6.91
CA LYS A 228 10.37 -28.34 6.02
C LYS A 228 11.59 -27.83 5.25
N ALA A 229 11.58 -26.58 4.79
CA ALA A 229 12.71 -25.99 4.08
C ALA A 229 13.93 -25.75 5.01
N VAL A 230 13.68 -25.33 6.26
CA VAL A 230 14.72 -25.22 7.30
C VAL A 230 15.30 -26.59 7.63
N GLU A 231 14.46 -27.62 7.76
CA GLU A 231 14.91 -29.00 8.01
C GLU A 231 15.73 -29.59 6.84
N LYS A 232 15.35 -29.28 5.60
CA LYS A 232 16.02 -29.78 4.39
C LYS A 232 17.28 -29.03 3.95
N HIS A 233 17.67 -27.93 4.62
CA HIS A 233 18.79 -27.08 4.23
C HIS A 233 18.73 -26.54 2.78
N GLU A 234 17.55 -26.52 2.15
CA GLU A 234 17.32 -25.96 0.82
C GLU A 234 17.21 -24.42 0.93
N ARG A 235 18.31 -23.76 1.32
CA ARG A 235 18.40 -22.29 1.31
C ARG A 235 19.03 -21.83 0.01
N VAL A 236 18.29 -21.08 -0.81
CA VAL A 236 18.90 -20.25 -1.85
C VAL A 236 19.59 -19.10 -1.12
N ALA A 237 20.93 -19.04 -1.19
CA ALA A 237 21.72 -18.13 -0.36
C ALA A 237 21.43 -16.63 -0.61
N VAL A 238 20.98 -16.26 -1.82
CA VAL A 238 20.62 -14.88 -2.20
C VAL A 238 19.48 -14.84 -3.23
N PRO A 239 18.20 -14.92 -2.82
CA PRO A 239 17.06 -14.96 -3.75
C PRO A 239 16.95 -13.70 -4.64
N ILE A 240 17.39 -12.54 -4.16
CA ILE A 240 17.35 -11.28 -4.91
C ILE A 240 18.30 -11.29 -6.11
N GLU A 241 19.50 -11.86 -5.97
CA GLU A 241 20.47 -11.96 -7.06
C GLU A 241 19.91 -12.82 -8.19
N VAL A 242 19.24 -13.92 -7.86
CA VAL A 242 18.58 -14.79 -8.83
C VAL A 242 17.49 -14.05 -9.61
N VAL A 243 16.71 -13.20 -8.96
CA VAL A 243 15.69 -12.37 -9.64
C VAL A 243 16.33 -11.42 -10.65
N PHE A 244 17.37 -10.68 -10.26
CA PHE A 244 18.05 -9.74 -11.16
C PHE A 244 18.82 -10.43 -12.29
N ARG A 245 19.35 -11.63 -12.06
CA ARG A 245 20.13 -12.36 -13.06
C ARG A 245 19.26 -13.15 -14.04
N ASN A 246 18.20 -13.80 -13.55
CA ASN A 246 17.44 -14.78 -14.32
C ASN A 246 16.01 -14.32 -14.67
N HIS A 247 15.47 -13.30 -13.97
CA HIS A 247 14.08 -12.84 -14.13
C HIS A 247 13.95 -11.32 -14.31
N LEU A 248 15.00 -10.65 -14.81
CA LEU A 248 15.02 -9.20 -14.98
C LEU A 248 13.89 -8.68 -15.87
N ARG A 249 13.58 -9.40 -16.95
CA ARG A 249 12.48 -9.03 -17.85
C ARG A 249 11.14 -9.02 -17.12
N SER A 250 10.84 -10.07 -16.36
CA SER A 250 9.60 -10.19 -15.58
C SER A 250 9.52 -9.12 -14.50
N LEU A 251 10.64 -8.82 -13.84
CA LEU A 251 10.75 -7.74 -12.86
C LEU A 251 10.41 -6.38 -13.49
N ILE A 252 11.05 -6.02 -14.60
CA ILE A 252 10.82 -4.74 -15.29
C ILE A 252 9.38 -4.65 -15.79
N LEU A 253 8.89 -5.66 -16.50
CA LEU A 253 7.53 -5.64 -17.03
C LEU A 253 6.50 -5.56 -15.90
N GLY A 254 6.65 -6.36 -14.85
CA GLY A 254 5.76 -6.31 -13.69
C GLY A 254 5.77 -4.95 -12.99
N THR A 255 6.95 -4.31 -12.86
CA THR A 255 7.08 -2.99 -12.24
C THR A 255 6.27 -1.97 -13.01
N PHE A 256 6.38 -1.94 -14.33
CA PHE A 256 5.65 -1.01 -15.17
C PHE A 256 4.18 -1.39 -15.37
N ILE A 257 3.78 -2.66 -15.21
CA ILE A 257 2.37 -3.06 -15.11
C ILE A 257 1.69 -2.38 -13.91
N ALA A 258 2.39 -2.23 -12.78
CA ALA A 258 1.84 -1.64 -11.56
C ALA A 258 1.83 -0.11 -11.55
N VAL A 259 2.54 0.55 -12.49
CA VAL A 259 2.69 2.02 -12.48
C VAL A 259 1.33 2.72 -12.57
N ALA A 260 0.48 2.39 -13.55
CA ALA A 260 -0.83 3.03 -13.69
C ALA A 260 -1.72 2.83 -12.45
N THR A 261 -1.66 1.66 -11.83
CA THR A 261 -2.37 1.36 -10.58
C THR A 261 -1.96 2.32 -9.46
N PHE A 262 -0.65 2.52 -9.28
CA PHE A 262 -0.16 3.43 -8.27
C PHE A 262 -0.43 4.89 -8.64
N VAL A 263 -0.22 5.30 -9.89
CA VAL A 263 -0.47 6.69 -10.33
C VAL A 263 -1.93 7.03 -10.08
N LEU A 264 -2.86 6.20 -10.53
CA LEU A 264 -4.29 6.38 -10.27
C LEU A 264 -4.55 6.53 -8.77
N PHE A 265 -4.02 5.61 -7.96
CA PHE A 265 -4.26 5.63 -6.53
C PHE A 265 -3.81 6.92 -5.86
N TYR A 266 -2.59 7.36 -6.13
CA TYR A 266 -1.99 8.53 -5.51
C TYR A 266 -2.51 9.85 -6.07
N LEU A 267 -3.00 9.84 -7.32
CA LEU A 267 -3.78 10.94 -7.85
C LEU A 267 -5.09 11.08 -7.08
N MET A 268 -5.86 9.99 -6.96
CA MET A 268 -7.18 9.99 -6.34
C MET A 268 -7.18 10.22 -4.83
N THR A 269 -6.05 10.01 -4.16
CA THR A 269 -5.93 10.13 -2.70
C THR A 269 -5.14 11.36 -2.26
N VAL A 270 -3.88 11.48 -2.67
CA VAL A 270 -2.99 12.54 -2.17
C VAL A 270 -3.14 13.82 -2.99
N PHE A 271 -3.04 13.72 -4.32
CA PHE A 271 -3.10 14.90 -5.18
C PHE A 271 -4.48 15.56 -5.18
N THR A 272 -5.57 14.81 -5.37
CA THR A 272 -6.94 15.36 -5.36
C THR A 272 -7.26 16.03 -4.03
N LEU A 273 -6.85 15.45 -2.90
CA LEU A 273 -7.05 16.06 -1.57
C LEU A 273 -6.29 17.39 -1.48
N SER A 274 -5.01 17.38 -1.89
CA SER A 274 -4.16 18.57 -1.87
C SER A 274 -4.71 19.67 -2.75
N TRP A 275 -5.00 19.36 -4.01
CA TRP A 275 -5.52 20.33 -4.97
C TRP A 275 -6.95 20.79 -4.63
N GLY A 276 -7.79 19.87 -4.17
CA GLY A 276 -9.18 20.11 -3.82
C GLY A 276 -9.34 21.04 -2.62
N THR A 277 -8.49 20.88 -1.59
CA THR A 277 -8.53 21.68 -0.37
C THR A 277 -7.66 22.94 -0.43
N THR A 278 -6.83 23.09 -1.46
CA THR A 278 -6.08 24.33 -1.70
C THR A 278 -7.07 25.46 -2.03
N PRO A 279 -6.97 26.64 -1.39
CA PRO A 279 -7.84 27.79 -1.68
C PRO A 279 -7.81 28.22 -3.14
N MET A 280 -8.95 28.71 -3.66
CA MET A 280 -9.07 29.17 -5.06
C MET A 280 -8.07 30.29 -5.39
N GLU A 281 -7.83 31.18 -4.45
CA GLU A 281 -6.84 32.27 -4.54
C GLU A 281 -5.39 31.76 -4.67
N LYS A 282 -5.11 30.52 -4.29
CA LYS A 282 -3.84 29.82 -4.50
C LYS A 282 -3.85 28.86 -5.70
N GLY A 283 -4.93 28.87 -6.49
CA GLY A 283 -5.08 28.05 -7.71
C GLY A 283 -5.71 26.67 -7.50
N GLY A 284 -6.17 26.33 -6.29
CA GLY A 284 -6.89 25.08 -6.01
C GLY A 284 -8.40 25.17 -6.25
N LEU A 285 -9.16 24.20 -5.72
CA LEU A 285 -10.63 24.16 -5.87
C LEU A 285 -11.40 24.79 -4.70
N GLY A 286 -10.73 25.07 -3.58
CA GLY A 286 -11.31 25.77 -2.44
C GLY A 286 -12.35 25.00 -1.61
N TYR A 287 -12.39 23.66 -1.70
CA TYR A 287 -13.25 22.85 -0.84
C TYR A 287 -12.76 22.85 0.60
N THR A 288 -13.68 22.73 1.56
CA THR A 288 -13.27 22.47 2.95
C THR A 288 -12.66 21.07 3.08
N ARG A 289 -11.84 20.88 4.10
CA ARG A 289 -11.26 19.57 4.42
C ARG A 289 -12.36 18.53 4.65
N GLU A 290 -13.44 18.89 5.35
CA GLU A 290 -14.54 17.95 5.63
C GLU A 290 -15.22 17.52 4.33
N GLN A 291 -15.55 18.49 3.47
CA GLN A 291 -16.18 18.22 2.18
C GLN A 291 -15.36 17.22 1.35
N PHE A 292 -14.05 17.45 1.26
CA PHE A 292 -13.20 16.60 0.43
C PHE A 292 -12.90 15.24 1.07
N LEU A 293 -12.80 15.15 2.39
CA LEU A 293 -12.70 13.88 3.10
C LEU A 293 -13.95 13.02 2.89
N VAL A 294 -15.15 13.61 2.90
CA VAL A 294 -16.40 12.90 2.58
C VAL A 294 -16.39 12.41 1.12
N VAL A 295 -15.94 13.24 0.17
CA VAL A 295 -15.78 12.84 -1.25
C VAL A 295 -14.88 11.61 -1.38
N GLN A 296 -13.76 11.57 -0.65
CA GLN A 296 -12.86 10.42 -0.66
C GLN A 296 -13.44 9.19 0.04
N LEU A 297 -14.11 9.36 1.18
CA LEU A 297 -14.77 8.27 1.90
C LEU A 297 -15.88 7.61 1.07
N VAL A 298 -16.66 8.39 0.32
CA VAL A 298 -17.65 7.81 -0.61
C VAL A 298 -16.95 7.04 -1.72
N GLY A 299 -15.92 7.61 -2.35
CA GLY A 299 -15.20 6.92 -3.41
C GLY A 299 -14.48 5.65 -2.94
N VAL A 300 -13.95 5.64 -1.71
CA VAL A 300 -13.22 4.49 -1.18
C VAL A 300 -14.12 3.29 -0.86
N VAL A 301 -15.43 3.52 -0.64
CA VAL A 301 -16.41 2.43 -0.59
C VAL A 301 -16.42 1.68 -1.93
N PHE A 302 -16.40 2.40 -3.05
CA PHE A 302 -16.33 1.77 -4.38
C PHE A 302 -14.98 1.10 -4.63
N PHE A 303 -13.88 1.62 -4.09
CA PHE A 303 -12.59 0.90 -4.06
C PHE A 303 -12.73 -0.45 -3.34
N GLY A 304 -13.30 -0.46 -2.13
CA GLY A 304 -13.55 -1.69 -1.36
C GLY A 304 -14.47 -2.68 -2.07
N LEU A 305 -15.52 -2.21 -2.74
CA LEU A 305 -16.50 -3.07 -3.43
C LEU A 305 -15.94 -3.69 -4.72
N THR A 306 -15.09 -2.96 -5.45
CA THR A 306 -14.58 -3.41 -6.76
C THR A 306 -13.36 -4.34 -6.65
N ILE A 307 -12.65 -4.36 -5.51
CA ILE A 307 -11.60 -5.36 -5.22
C ILE A 307 -12.10 -6.82 -5.27
N PRO A 308 -13.13 -7.24 -4.51
CA PRO A 308 -13.61 -8.62 -4.56
C PRO A 308 -14.24 -8.94 -5.92
N LEU A 309 -14.94 -7.97 -6.53
CA LEU A 309 -15.53 -8.12 -7.85
C LEU A 309 -14.45 -8.42 -8.91
N SER A 310 -13.34 -7.69 -8.89
CA SER A 310 -12.24 -7.90 -9.84
C SER A 310 -11.46 -9.18 -9.58
N GLY A 311 -11.29 -9.58 -8.32
CA GLY A 311 -10.73 -10.88 -7.95
C GLY A 311 -11.57 -12.03 -8.51
N TRP A 312 -12.90 -11.96 -8.33
CA TRP A 312 -13.83 -12.96 -8.88
C TRP A 312 -13.83 -13.00 -10.41
N LEU A 313 -13.93 -11.84 -11.07
CA LEU A 313 -13.90 -11.76 -12.54
C LEU A 313 -12.56 -12.25 -13.12
N SER A 314 -11.46 -12.05 -12.40
CA SER A 314 -10.14 -12.50 -12.83
C SER A 314 -9.98 -14.02 -12.76
N ASP A 315 -10.62 -14.66 -11.77
CA ASP A 315 -10.68 -16.11 -11.67
C ASP A 315 -11.64 -16.72 -12.71
N LEU A 316 -12.71 -15.98 -13.09
CA LEU A 316 -13.68 -16.43 -14.09
C LEU A 316 -13.16 -16.30 -15.53
N TYR A 317 -12.48 -15.21 -15.87
CA TYR A 317 -12.02 -14.92 -17.23
C TYR A 317 -10.50 -15.05 -17.36
N SER A 318 -9.76 -14.06 -16.88
CA SER A 318 -8.28 -14.03 -16.84
C SER A 318 -7.85 -12.72 -16.21
N ARG A 319 -6.84 -12.75 -15.32
CA ARG A 319 -6.20 -11.55 -14.76
C ARG A 319 -5.73 -10.59 -15.84
N ARG A 320 -5.07 -11.10 -16.89
CA ARG A 320 -4.61 -10.30 -18.04
C ARG A 320 -5.75 -9.54 -18.72
N ILE A 321 -6.91 -10.17 -18.92
CA ILE A 321 -8.07 -9.53 -19.57
C ILE A 321 -8.59 -8.39 -18.68
N ILE A 322 -8.82 -8.67 -17.40
CA ILE A 322 -9.33 -7.66 -16.45
C ILE A 322 -8.35 -6.49 -16.34
N LEU A 323 -7.06 -6.75 -16.13
CA LEU A 323 -6.04 -5.71 -16.08
C LEU A 323 -5.95 -4.89 -17.37
N THR A 324 -6.07 -5.54 -18.54
CA THR A 324 -6.07 -4.84 -19.84
C THR A 324 -7.26 -3.89 -19.96
N LEU A 325 -8.48 -4.38 -19.69
CA LEU A 325 -9.71 -3.60 -19.79
C LEU A 325 -9.73 -2.44 -18.80
N THR A 326 -9.35 -2.70 -17.55
CA THR A 326 -9.24 -1.66 -16.53
C THR A 326 -8.19 -0.62 -16.90
N THR A 327 -7.02 -1.03 -17.41
CA THR A 327 -5.98 -0.07 -17.81
C THR A 327 -6.44 0.83 -18.96
N ILE A 328 -7.19 0.29 -19.93
CA ILE A 328 -7.82 1.10 -20.99
C ILE A 328 -8.83 2.08 -20.39
N ALA A 329 -9.66 1.64 -19.45
CA ALA A 329 -10.62 2.50 -18.77
C ALA A 329 -9.92 3.60 -17.94
N ILE A 330 -8.77 3.31 -17.31
CA ILE A 330 -7.93 4.30 -16.62
C ILE A 330 -7.40 5.34 -17.61
N ALA A 331 -6.95 4.92 -18.79
CA ALA A 331 -6.48 5.85 -19.82
C ALA A 331 -7.60 6.79 -20.26
N ILE A 332 -8.79 6.26 -20.51
CA ILE A 332 -9.98 7.04 -20.86
C ILE A 332 -10.34 7.99 -19.72
N PHE A 333 -10.39 7.50 -18.48
CA PHE A 333 -10.65 8.32 -17.30
C PHE A 333 -9.66 9.48 -17.16
N GLY A 334 -8.37 9.26 -17.49
CA GLY A 334 -7.37 10.33 -17.54
C GLY A 334 -7.79 11.52 -18.40
N PHE A 335 -8.40 11.30 -19.56
CA PHE A 335 -8.87 12.40 -20.42
C PHE A 335 -10.05 13.18 -19.83
N PHE A 336 -10.87 12.55 -18.98
CA PHE A 336 -12.03 13.19 -18.33
C PHE A 336 -11.74 13.66 -16.89
N TYR A 337 -10.54 13.37 -16.37
CA TYR A 337 -10.19 13.60 -14.98
C TYR A 337 -10.36 15.07 -14.58
N ALA A 338 -9.77 15.99 -15.33
CA ALA A 338 -9.85 17.42 -15.07
C ALA A 338 -11.30 17.92 -15.10
N THR A 339 -12.03 17.58 -16.17
CA THR A 339 -13.44 17.97 -16.35
C THR A 339 -14.31 17.49 -15.21
N LEU A 340 -14.19 16.22 -14.79
CA LEU A 340 -14.96 15.68 -13.68
C LEU A 340 -14.60 16.40 -12.38
N LEU A 341 -13.31 16.55 -12.08
CA LEU A 341 -12.84 17.14 -10.84
C LEU A 341 -13.25 18.61 -10.68
N THR A 342 -13.31 19.39 -11.77
CA THR A 342 -13.68 20.81 -11.73
C THR A 342 -15.17 21.08 -11.89
N SER A 343 -16.01 20.05 -12.10
CA SER A 343 -17.46 20.19 -12.31
C SER A 343 -18.26 20.39 -11.01
N GLY A 344 -17.70 21.14 -10.05
CA GLY A 344 -18.29 21.34 -8.73
C GLY A 344 -18.28 20.08 -7.86
N LEU A 345 -18.97 20.14 -6.72
CA LEU A 345 -18.93 19.07 -5.72
C LEU A 345 -19.46 17.73 -6.26
N THR A 346 -20.54 17.75 -7.04
CA THR A 346 -21.06 16.55 -7.72
C THR A 346 -20.02 15.95 -8.67
N GLY A 347 -19.31 16.79 -9.42
CA GLY A 347 -18.19 16.37 -10.26
C GLY A 347 -17.07 15.70 -9.45
N ALA A 348 -16.68 16.29 -8.33
CA ALA A 348 -15.67 15.73 -7.42
C ALA A 348 -16.09 14.35 -6.87
N PHE A 349 -17.36 14.17 -6.48
CA PHE A 349 -17.89 12.85 -6.10
C PHE A 349 -17.82 11.84 -7.24
N LEU A 350 -18.25 12.19 -8.45
CA LEU A 350 -18.18 11.30 -9.61
C LEU A 350 -16.73 10.95 -9.96
N CYS A 351 -15.83 11.93 -9.92
CA CYS A 351 -14.40 11.72 -10.13
C CYS A 351 -13.85 10.72 -9.11
N SER A 352 -14.14 10.92 -7.82
CA SER A 352 -13.74 10.04 -6.71
C SER A 352 -14.27 8.62 -6.88
N ILE A 353 -15.58 8.47 -7.13
CA ILE A 353 -16.25 7.18 -7.31
C ILE A 353 -15.67 6.42 -8.50
N ILE A 354 -15.55 7.04 -9.66
CA ILE A 354 -15.06 6.39 -10.89
C ILE A 354 -13.58 6.02 -10.72
N GLY A 355 -12.74 6.96 -10.28
CA GLY A 355 -11.31 6.73 -10.12
C GLY A 355 -11.00 5.63 -9.10
N LEU A 356 -11.67 5.64 -7.95
CA LEU A 356 -11.47 4.64 -6.90
C LEU A 356 -12.14 3.30 -7.20
N ALA A 357 -13.22 3.25 -7.99
CA ALA A 357 -13.75 2.01 -8.56
C ALA A 357 -12.75 1.38 -9.54
N LEU A 358 -12.18 2.17 -10.45
CA LEU A 358 -11.13 1.69 -11.37
C LEU A 358 -9.91 1.19 -10.58
N MET A 359 -9.56 1.86 -9.49
CA MET A 359 -8.51 1.41 -8.59
C MET A 359 -8.77 0.00 -8.05
N GLY A 360 -9.98 -0.30 -7.57
CA GLY A 360 -10.27 -1.64 -7.05
C GLY A 360 -10.26 -2.70 -8.15
N PHE A 361 -10.65 -2.36 -9.38
CA PHE A 361 -10.54 -3.26 -10.53
C PHE A 361 -9.10 -3.62 -10.91
N THR A 362 -8.16 -2.68 -10.77
CA THR A 362 -6.75 -2.96 -11.07
C THR A 362 -6.02 -3.57 -9.87
N TYR A 363 -6.31 -3.11 -8.65
CA TYR A 363 -5.60 -3.50 -7.44
C TYR A 363 -5.97 -4.88 -6.93
N GLY A 364 -7.22 -5.33 -7.12
CA GLY A 364 -7.64 -6.69 -6.75
C GLY A 364 -6.75 -7.79 -7.36
N PRO A 365 -6.62 -7.86 -8.71
CA PRO A 365 -5.81 -8.89 -9.36
C PRO A 365 -4.29 -8.65 -9.33
N ILE A 366 -3.82 -7.43 -9.02
CA ILE A 366 -2.40 -7.11 -9.20
C ILE A 366 -1.46 -7.97 -8.36
N GLY A 367 -1.85 -8.33 -7.14
CA GLY A 367 -1.04 -9.20 -6.28
C GLY A 367 -0.72 -10.54 -6.93
N ALA A 368 -1.74 -11.19 -7.48
CA ALA A 368 -1.58 -12.45 -8.19
C ALA A 368 -0.84 -12.28 -9.53
N ALA A 369 -1.09 -11.18 -10.24
CA ALA A 369 -0.44 -10.89 -11.52
C ALA A 369 1.07 -10.64 -11.38
N LEU A 370 1.50 -9.88 -10.36
CA LEU A 370 2.93 -9.62 -10.14
C LEU A 370 3.68 -10.84 -9.59
N ALA A 371 2.98 -11.80 -8.97
CA ALA A 371 3.58 -13.03 -8.47
C ALA A 371 3.69 -14.14 -9.53
N ALA A 372 2.81 -14.14 -10.54
CA ALA A 372 2.72 -15.20 -11.54
C ALA A 372 4.01 -15.47 -12.34
N PRO A 373 4.79 -14.46 -12.78
CA PRO A 373 5.99 -14.70 -13.59
C PRO A 373 7.11 -15.45 -12.87
N PHE A 374 7.07 -15.48 -11.53
CA PHE A 374 8.19 -15.95 -10.73
C PHE A 374 7.97 -17.38 -10.22
N PRO A 375 8.99 -18.26 -10.35
CA PRO A 375 8.92 -19.61 -9.82
C PRO A 375 8.91 -19.57 -8.28
N THR A 376 8.33 -20.60 -7.65
CA THR A 376 8.07 -20.65 -6.21
C THR A 376 9.28 -20.28 -5.34
N THR A 377 10.48 -20.66 -5.75
CA THR A 377 11.74 -20.43 -5.01
C THR A 377 12.12 -18.95 -4.89
N VAL A 378 11.70 -18.09 -5.83
CA VAL A 378 11.99 -16.64 -5.81
C VAL A 378 10.73 -15.77 -5.87
N ARG A 379 9.54 -16.39 -5.82
CA ARG A 379 8.26 -15.71 -6.03
C ARG A 379 8.02 -14.58 -5.04
N TYR A 380 8.35 -14.81 -3.76
CA TYR A 380 8.23 -13.79 -2.71
C TYR A 380 9.09 -12.57 -3.02
N THR A 381 10.38 -12.78 -3.29
CA THR A 381 11.31 -11.69 -3.59
C THR A 381 10.95 -10.97 -4.89
N GLY A 382 10.60 -11.73 -5.94
CA GLY A 382 10.19 -11.20 -7.23
C GLY A 382 8.94 -10.33 -7.13
N ALA A 383 7.86 -10.84 -6.55
CA ALA A 383 6.60 -10.10 -6.40
C ALA A 383 6.76 -8.84 -5.54
N SER A 384 7.41 -8.94 -4.38
CA SER A 384 7.66 -7.81 -3.48
C SER A 384 8.50 -6.73 -4.16
N MET A 385 9.58 -7.11 -4.85
CA MET A 385 10.44 -6.14 -5.53
C MET A 385 9.70 -5.44 -6.67
N THR A 386 8.97 -6.21 -7.46
CA THR A 386 8.15 -5.70 -8.57
C THR A 386 7.16 -4.63 -8.08
N PHE A 387 6.45 -4.92 -7.00
CA PHE A 387 5.48 -4.01 -6.39
C PHE A 387 6.15 -2.76 -5.79
N ASN A 388 7.25 -2.92 -5.05
CA ASN A 388 7.96 -1.79 -4.43
C ASN A 388 8.59 -0.86 -5.46
N LEU A 389 9.24 -1.40 -6.51
CA LEU A 389 9.75 -0.61 -7.63
C LEU A 389 8.60 0.08 -8.38
N GLY A 390 7.48 -0.60 -8.58
CA GLY A 390 6.27 0.00 -9.14
C GLY A 390 5.79 1.19 -8.31
N GLY A 391 5.86 1.07 -6.99
CA GLY A 391 5.56 2.16 -6.05
C GLY A 391 6.54 3.33 -6.16
N ILE A 392 7.82 3.11 -6.40
CA ILE A 392 8.76 4.21 -6.62
C ILE A 392 8.32 5.06 -7.82
N PHE A 393 8.08 4.43 -8.97
CA PHE A 393 7.73 5.16 -10.19
C PHE A 393 6.28 5.69 -10.20
N GLY A 394 5.33 4.88 -9.73
CA GLY A 394 3.92 5.22 -9.83
C GLY A 394 3.33 5.90 -8.59
N ALA A 395 3.96 5.80 -7.43
CA ALA A 395 3.45 6.39 -6.19
C ALA A 395 4.27 7.57 -5.69
N SER A 396 5.58 7.36 -5.51
CA SER A 396 6.43 8.31 -4.81
C SER A 396 6.52 9.66 -5.52
N LEU A 397 6.54 9.64 -6.86
CA LEU A 397 6.68 10.83 -7.70
C LEU A 397 5.33 11.38 -8.16
N ALA A 398 4.25 10.59 -8.11
CA ALA A 398 3.00 10.92 -8.79
C ALA A 398 2.32 12.18 -8.24
N PRO A 399 2.14 12.37 -6.91
CA PRO A 399 1.56 13.60 -6.39
C PRO A 399 2.42 14.83 -6.70
N TYR A 400 3.74 14.71 -6.60
CA TYR A 400 4.67 15.80 -6.91
C TYR A 400 4.57 16.21 -8.38
N ILE A 401 4.65 15.26 -9.31
CA ILE A 401 4.52 15.49 -10.75
C ILE A 401 3.15 16.10 -11.06
N ALA A 402 2.09 15.58 -10.44
CA ALA A 402 0.73 16.08 -10.64
C ALA A 402 0.56 17.53 -10.16
N THR A 403 1.04 17.86 -8.96
CA THR A 403 1.06 19.23 -8.45
C THR A 403 1.85 20.15 -9.38
N TRP A 404 3.04 19.73 -9.81
CA TRP A 404 3.86 20.50 -10.75
C TRP A 404 3.15 20.74 -12.09
N LEU A 405 2.55 19.70 -12.68
CA LEU A 405 1.80 19.79 -13.94
C LEU A 405 0.58 20.71 -13.80
N ALA A 406 -0.18 20.58 -12.72
CA ALA A 406 -1.35 21.40 -12.48
C ALA A 406 -1.01 22.87 -12.25
N THR A 407 0.11 23.16 -11.57
CA THR A 407 0.57 24.53 -11.31
C THR A 407 1.21 25.20 -12.53
N HIS A 408 1.99 24.48 -13.34
CA HIS A 408 2.71 25.06 -14.49
C HIS A 408 1.96 24.98 -15.82
N TYR A 409 0.98 24.07 -15.92
CA TYR A 409 0.16 23.89 -17.12
C TYR A 409 -1.33 23.96 -16.76
N SER A 410 -2.01 22.81 -16.66
CA SER A 410 -3.41 22.72 -16.26
C SER A 410 -3.69 21.35 -15.65
N LEU A 411 -4.88 21.20 -15.04
CA LEU A 411 -5.36 19.89 -14.55
C LEU A 411 -5.47 18.83 -15.65
N ASP A 412 -5.65 19.23 -16.92
CA ASP A 412 -5.70 18.28 -18.05
C ASP A 412 -4.38 17.52 -18.19
N TYR A 413 -3.24 18.19 -17.95
CA TYR A 413 -1.92 17.55 -18.00
C TYR A 413 -1.75 16.49 -16.91
N VAL A 414 -2.43 16.62 -15.76
CA VAL A 414 -2.49 15.57 -14.74
C VAL A 414 -3.25 14.36 -15.26
N GLY A 415 -4.36 14.61 -15.96
CA GLY A 415 -5.12 13.58 -16.67
C GLY A 415 -4.30 12.87 -17.76
N TYR A 416 -3.52 13.62 -18.54
CA TYR A 416 -2.62 13.07 -19.56
C TYR A 416 -1.46 12.28 -18.96
N TYR A 417 -0.94 12.72 -17.81
CA TYR A 417 0.04 11.95 -17.04
C TYR A 417 -0.53 10.59 -16.61
N LEU A 418 -1.77 10.55 -16.11
CA LEU A 418 -2.46 9.31 -15.80
C LEU A 418 -2.64 8.44 -17.05
N ALA A 419 -3.11 9.03 -18.16
CA ALA A 419 -3.29 8.30 -19.41
C ALA A 419 -1.97 7.75 -19.99
N ALA A 420 -0.89 8.51 -19.92
CA ALA A 420 0.44 8.06 -20.34
C ALA A 420 0.93 6.90 -19.47
N SER A 421 0.73 6.98 -18.15
CA SER A 421 1.06 5.87 -17.24
C SER A 421 0.28 4.60 -17.57
N ALA A 422 -1.01 4.74 -17.92
CA ALA A 422 -1.85 3.63 -18.37
C ALA A 422 -1.39 3.04 -19.70
N VAL A 423 -0.96 3.87 -20.66
CA VAL A 423 -0.38 3.37 -21.92
C VAL A 423 0.89 2.56 -21.66
N ILE A 424 1.78 3.04 -20.78
CA ILE A 424 3.00 2.30 -20.39
C ILE A 424 2.63 0.95 -19.77
N SER A 425 1.72 0.93 -18.79
CA SER A 425 1.27 -0.32 -18.17
C SER A 425 0.61 -1.25 -19.18
N LEU A 426 -0.21 -0.73 -20.11
CA LEU A 426 -0.86 -1.52 -21.16
C LEU A 426 0.15 -2.17 -22.10
N VAL A 427 1.18 -1.44 -22.53
CA VAL A 427 2.28 -1.98 -23.33
C VAL A 427 2.98 -3.12 -22.58
N CYS A 428 3.29 -2.94 -21.30
CA CYS A 428 3.92 -3.98 -20.49
C CYS A 428 3.02 -5.21 -20.30
N ILE A 429 1.71 -5.05 -20.04
CA ILE A 429 0.75 -6.16 -20.00
C ILE A 429 0.75 -6.95 -21.32
N ARG A 430 0.87 -6.26 -22.46
CA ARG A 430 0.90 -6.91 -23.77
C ARG A 430 2.20 -7.67 -24.03
N LEU A 431 3.33 -7.13 -23.59
CA LEU A 431 4.67 -7.72 -23.75
C LEU A 431 4.95 -8.88 -22.78
N SER A 432 4.20 -8.97 -21.68
CA SER A 432 4.23 -10.12 -20.77
C SER A 432 3.53 -11.34 -21.39
N GLY A 433 4.04 -12.53 -21.07
CA GLY A 433 3.46 -13.79 -21.51
C GLY A 433 2.01 -13.98 -21.04
N ARG A 434 1.22 -14.81 -21.74
CA ARG A 434 -0.17 -15.12 -21.34
C ARG A 434 -0.26 -15.82 -19.98
N GLU A 435 0.78 -16.54 -19.58
CA GLU A 435 0.87 -17.22 -18.28
C GLU A 435 1.56 -16.36 -17.19
N GLU A 436 2.12 -15.21 -17.56
CA GLU A 436 2.90 -14.33 -16.68
C GLU A 436 2.05 -13.22 -16.03
N VAL A 437 0.76 -13.07 -16.37
CA VAL A 437 -0.12 -12.01 -15.83
C VAL A 437 -1.47 -12.57 -15.41
#